data_AF-A0A392TX27-F1
#
_entry.id   AF-A0A392TX27-F1
#
_cell.length_a   1.000
_cell.length_b   1.000
_cell.length_c   1.000
_cell.angle_alpha   90.00
_cell.angle_beta   90.00
_cell.angle_gamma   90.00
#
_symmetry.space_group_name_H-M   'P 1'
#
loop_
_entity.id
_entity.type
_entity.pdbx_description
1 polymer ?
#
loop_
_entity_poly.entity_id
_entity_poly.type
_entity_poly.pdbx_seq_one_letter_code
_entity_poly.pdbx_strand_id
1 'polypeptide(L)' 'MNLPNLKVLPEFPTIMTCLKRLYIVDCPQLLSLTSNMNRLTALEDLRIDGCPELCRKCQPQS' A
#
# COMPACT_ATOMS: atom_id res chain seq x y z
N MET A 1 -2.01 8.21 6.81
CA MET A 1 -1.85 9.32 5.86
C MET A 1 -3.02 9.25 4.91
N ASN A 2 -3.79 10.33 4.73
CA ASN A 2 -4.97 10.35 3.86
C ASN A 2 -4.59 10.96 2.51
N LEU A 3 -4.80 10.22 1.41
CA LEU A 3 -4.64 10.73 0.05
C LEU A 3 -5.86 10.35 -0.82
N PRO A 4 -6.83 11.26 -0.98
CA PRO A 4 -8.12 10.93 -1.59
C PRO A 4 -8.04 10.64 -3.09
N ASN A 5 -6.99 11.12 -3.76
CA ASN A 5 -6.77 10.96 -5.20
C ASN A 5 -5.60 10.01 -5.55
N LEU A 6 -5.01 9.35 -4.54
CA LEU A 6 -3.88 8.48 -4.78
C LEU A 6 -4.34 7.16 -5.38
N LYS A 7 -4.09 6.98 -6.68
CA LYS A 7 -4.44 5.76 -7.41
C LYS A 7 -3.42 4.64 -7.25
N VAL A 8 -2.14 5.00 -7.15
CA VAL A 8 -1.03 4.06 -7.03
C VAL A 8 -0.05 4.62 -6.02
N LEU A 9 0.46 3.77 -5.13
CA LEU A 9 1.51 4.15 -4.20
C LEU A 9 2.81 4.47 -4.99
N PRO A 10 3.53 5.55 -4.69
CA PRO A 10 4.83 5.79 -5.32
C PRO A 10 5.81 4.66 -5.04
N GLU A 11 6.76 4.47 -5.96
CA GLU A 11 7.86 3.54 -5.76
C GLU A 11 8.68 3.89 -4.52
N PHE A 12 9.03 2.87 -3.75
CA PHE A 12 9.88 3.04 -2.59
C PHE A 12 11.35 3.14 -3.01
N PRO A 13 12.05 4.27 -2.75
CA PRO A 13 13.48 4.35 -2.92
C PRO A 13 14.24 3.30 -2.11
N THR A 14 15.42 2.92 -2.61
CA THR A 14 16.28 1.84 -2.07
C THR A 14 16.66 2.05 -0.60
N ILE A 15 16.62 3.29 -0.11
CA ILE A 15 16.95 3.63 1.28
C ILE A 15 15.86 3.23 2.28
N MET A 16 14.66 2.87 1.81
CA MET A 16 13.52 2.54 2.67
C MET A 16 13.42 1.04 3.00
N THR A 17 14.51 0.30 2.83
CA THR A 17 14.62 -1.11 3.29
C THR A 17 14.45 -1.24 4.80
N CYS A 18 14.73 -0.18 5.57
CA CYS A 18 14.59 -0.13 7.03
C CYS A 18 13.16 0.20 7.51
N LEU A 19 12.20 0.40 6.60
CA LEU A 19 10.83 0.76 6.97
C LEU A 19 10.15 -0.41 7.70
N LYS A 20 9.89 -0.24 9.00
CA LYS A 20 9.25 -1.28 9.82
C LYS A 20 7.73 -1.25 9.80
N ARG A 21 7.13 -0.06 9.62
CA ARG A 21 5.69 0.13 9.73
C ARG A 21 5.18 0.99 8.59
N LEU A 22 4.13 0.52 7.92
CA LEU A 22 3.48 1.22 6.82
C LEU A 22 1.97 1.25 7.04
N TYR A 23 1.42 2.46 7.08
CA TYR A 23 0.00 2.70 7.32
C TYR A 23 -0.64 3.47 6.17
N ILE A 24 -1.56 2.80 5.48
CA ILE A 24 -2.36 3.35 4.39
C ILE A 24 -3.80 3.40 4.89
N VAL A 25 -4.33 4.60 5.10
CA VAL A 25 -5.64 4.80 5.73
C VAL A 25 -6.42 5.83 4.95
N ASP A 26 -7.69 5.53 4.65
CA ASP A 26 -8.61 6.42 3.93
C ASP A 26 -8.08 6.85 2.54
N CYS A 27 -7.59 5.89 1.76
CA CYS A 27 -7.22 6.09 0.36
C CYS A 27 -8.26 5.41 -0.57
N PRO A 28 -9.44 6.02 -0.79
CA PRO A 28 -10.56 5.39 -1.48
C PRO A 28 -10.29 5.08 -2.95
N GLN A 29 -9.42 5.86 -3.61
CA GLN A 29 -9.06 5.67 -5.02
C GLN A 29 -7.84 4.75 -5.22
N LEU A 30 -7.26 4.19 -4.16
CA LEU A 30 -6.05 3.38 -4.27
C LEU A 30 -6.35 2.05 -4.96
N LEU A 31 -5.81 1.87 -6.17
CA LEU A 31 -6.04 0.70 -7.03
C LEU A 31 -4.94 -0.36 -6.91
N SER A 32 -3.75 0.05 -6.51
CA SER A 32 -2.59 -0.81 -6.42
C SER A 32 -1.57 -0.25 -5.44
N LEU A 33 -0.90 -1.17 -4.77
CA LEU A 33 0.37 -0.89 -4.15
C LEU A 33 1.45 -0.84 -5.24
N THR A 34 2.59 -0.22 -4.95
CA THR A 34 3.74 -0.24 -5.85
C THR A 34 4.29 -1.66 -6.00
N SER A 35 4.82 -1.99 -7.18
CA SER A 35 5.41 -3.30 -7.48
C SER A 35 6.64 -3.61 -6.62
N ASN A 36 7.28 -2.58 -6.07
CA ASN A 36 8.51 -2.71 -5.29
C ASN A 36 8.28 -2.80 -3.77
N MET A 37 7.06 -3.13 -3.34
CA MET A 37 6.72 -3.49 -1.95
C MET A 37 7.63 -4.59 -1.39
N ASN A 38 8.06 -5.53 -2.22
CA ASN A 38 8.99 -6.61 -1.87
C ASN A 38 10.37 -6.11 -1.38
N ARG A 39 10.72 -4.84 -1.62
CA ARG A 39 11.96 -4.22 -1.15
C ARG A 39 11.89 -3.78 0.30
N LEU A 40 10.69 -3.67 0.87
CA LEU A 40 10.48 -3.36 2.28
C LEU A 40 10.74 -4.60 3.13
N THR A 41 11.97 -5.10 3.11
CA THR A 41 12.35 -6.36 3.75
C THR A 41 12.30 -6.31 5.28
N ALA A 42 12.43 -5.12 5.88
CA ALA A 42 12.29 -4.92 7.33
C ALA A 42 10.86 -4.59 7.76
N LEU A 43 9.87 -4.68 6.87
CA LEU A 43 8.48 -4.34 7.19
C LEU A 43 7.89 -5.40 8.13
N GLU A 44 7.54 -4.95 9.33
CA GLU A 44 6.97 -5.77 10.41
C GLU A 44 5.46 -5.54 10.53
N ASP A 45 4.98 -4.32 10.22
CA ASP A 45 3.58 -3.94 10.32
C ASP A 45 3.10 -3.24 9.03
N LEU A 46 2.11 -3.85 8.38
CA LEU A 46 1.40 -3.27 7.25
C LEU A 46 -0.07 -3.20 7.60
N ARG A 47 -0.61 -1.98 7.74
CA ARG A 47 -2.04 -1.78 7.92
C ARG A 47 -2.62 -0.93 6.80
N ILE A 48 -3.65 -1.49 6.19
CA ILE A 48 -4.42 -0.89 5.09
C ILE A 48 -5.86 -0.83 5.58
N ASP A 49 -6.41 0.37 5.68
CA ASP A 49 -7.74 0.63 6.21
C ASP A 49 -8.44 1.70 5.35
N GLY A 50 -9.76 1.64 5.21
CA GLY A 50 -10.50 2.62 4.39
C GLY A 50 -10.05 2.71 2.92
N CYS A 51 -9.57 1.62 2.31
CA CYS A 51 -9.10 1.55 0.92
C CYS A 51 -9.94 0.56 0.06
N PRO A 52 -11.24 0.85 -0.19
CA PRO A 52 -12.19 -0.08 -0.83
C PRO A 52 -11.75 -0.61 -2.20
N GLU A 53 -11.20 0.25 -3.06
CA GLU A 53 -10.80 -0.15 -4.42
C GLU A 53 -9.60 -1.12 -4.43
N LEU A 54 -8.72 -1.02 -3.43
CA LEU A 54 -7.59 -1.94 -3.27
C LEU A 54 -8.09 -3.31 -2.81
N CYS A 55 -9.01 -3.34 -1.84
CA CYS A 55 -9.60 -4.58 -1.33
C CYS A 55 -10.42 -5.34 -2.38
N ARG A 56 -11.08 -4.61 -3.29
CA ARG A 56 -11.87 -5.21 -4.39
C ARG A 56 -11.03 -6.08 -5.32
N LYS A 57 -9.74 -5.76 -5.46
CA LYS A 57 -8.78 -6.49 -6.32
C LYS A 57 -8.23 -7.77 -5.68
N CYS A 58 -8.33 -7.91 -4.35
CA CYS A 58 -7.88 -9.09 -3.62
C CYS A 58 -8.95 -10.19 -3.53
N GLN A 59 -10.13 -10.00 -4.15
CA GLN A 59 -11.11 -11.08 -4.26
C GLN A 59 -10.54 -12.16 -5.16
N PRO A 60 -10.40 -13.41 -4.68
CA PRO A 60 -10.13 -14.52 -5.57
C PRO A 60 -11.29 -14.58 -6.58
N GLN A 61 -10.97 -14.51 -7.86
CA GLN A 61 -11.95 -14.75 -8.92
C GLN A 61 -12.46 -16.18 -8.74
N SER A 62 -13.73 -16.32 -8.35
CA SER A 62 -14.50 -17.56 -8.43
C SER A 62 -14.84 -17.89 -9.87
#